data_AF-A0A953LJP0-F1
#
_entry.id   AF-A0A953LJP0-F1
#
_cell.length_a   1.000
_cell.length_b   1.000
_cell.length_c   1.000
_cell.angle_alpha   90.00
_cell.angle_beta   90.00
_cell.angle_gamma   90.00
#
_symmetry.space_group_name_H-M   'P 1'
#
loop_
_entity.id
_entity.type
_entity.pdbx_description
1 polymer ?
#
loop_
_entity_poly.entity_id
_entity_poly.type
_entity_poly.pdbx_seq_one_letter_code
_entity_poly.pdbx_strand_id
1 'polypeptide(L)'
;AGFSPVISSEGEDLDAIKGLVSAGIGVTLLPESAFYETVLRFAVKVPIEMPQVKRNVGIIVSDHHELAPSVKVFYQFVKDFFAQLERYR
;
A
#
# COMPACT_ATOMS: atom_id res chain seq x y z
N ALA A 1 14.01 -4.07 -17.94
CA ALA A 1 14.46 -4.46 -16.58
C ALA A 1 15.98 -4.42 -16.57
N GLY A 2 16.59 -3.73 -15.59
CA GLY A 2 18.05 -3.47 -15.59
C GLY A 2 18.52 -2.51 -14.49
N PHE A 3 17.71 -2.31 -13.45
CA PHE A 3 18.06 -1.47 -12.30
C PHE A 3 18.12 -2.38 -11.07
N SER A 4 19.28 -2.42 -10.43
CA SER A 4 19.50 -3.13 -9.17
C SER A 4 19.93 -2.08 -8.13
N PRO A 5 19.02 -1.58 -7.29
CA PRO A 5 19.37 -0.58 -6.30
C PRO A 5 20.36 -1.16 -5.29
N VAL A 6 21.27 -0.32 -4.82
CA VAL A 6 22.05 -0.62 -3.63
C VAL A 6 21.14 -0.43 -2.43
N ILE A 7 20.87 -1.50 -1.68
CA ILE A 7 20.03 -1.45 -0.49
C ILE A 7 20.89 -0.97 0.68
N SER A 8 20.67 0.27 1.12
CA SER A 8 21.35 0.85 2.28
C SER A 8 20.67 0.50 3.62
N SER A 9 19.36 0.22 3.58
CA SER A 9 18.54 -0.06 4.77
C SER A 9 17.30 -0.87 4.38
N GLU A 10 16.81 -1.69 5.30
CA GLU A 10 15.59 -2.50 5.17
C GLU A 10 14.84 -2.50 6.51
N GLY A 11 13.51 -2.46 6.46
CA GLY A 11 12.66 -2.44 7.66
C GLY A 11 11.18 -2.49 7.34
N GLU A 12 10.35 -2.85 8.31
CA GLU A 12 8.89 -2.97 8.16
C GLU A 12 8.12 -1.71 8.60
N ASP A 13 8.73 -0.89 9.47
CA ASP A 13 8.13 0.37 9.95
C ASP A 13 8.25 1.45 8.87
N LEU A 14 7.11 1.76 8.25
CA LEU A 14 7.00 2.74 7.18
C LEU A 14 7.34 4.17 7.64
N ASP A 15 7.05 4.52 8.90
CA ASP A 15 7.35 5.84 9.43
C ASP A 15 8.86 6.00 9.69
N ALA A 16 9.52 4.95 10.17
CA ALA A 16 10.98 4.93 10.28
C ALA A 16 11.65 5.08 8.91
N ILE A 17 11.17 4.35 7.88
CA ILE A 17 11.68 4.46 6.50
C ILE A 17 11.50 5.89 5.96
N LYS A 18 10.32 6.50 6.17
CA LYS A 18 10.08 7.90 5.82
C LYS A 18 11.07 8.83 6.51
N GLY A 19 11.36 8.60 7.79
CA GLY A 19 12.37 9.33 8.56
C GLY A 19 13.77 9.26 7.94
N LEU A 20 14.21 8.09 7.47
CA LEU A 20 15.52 7.93 6.80
C LEU A 20 15.61 8.75 5.51
N VAL A 21 14.53 8.78 4.72
CA VAL A 21 14.47 9.58 3.49
C VAL A 21 14.49 11.07 3.82
N SER A 22 13.71 11.51 4.81
CA SER A 22 13.74 12.90 5.30
C SER A 22 15.10 13.32 5.85
N ALA A 23 15.90 12.37 6.35
CA ALA A 23 17.27 12.60 6.80
C ALA A 23 18.30 12.62 5.66
N GLY A 24 17.90 12.40 4.41
CA GLY A 24 18.79 12.43 3.24
C GLY A 24 19.58 11.14 3.02
N ILE A 25 19.18 10.02 3.64
CA ILE A 25 19.91 8.74 3.52
C ILE A 25 19.69 8.08 2.15
N GLY A 26 18.58 8.40 1.47
CA GLY A 26 18.31 7.87 0.14
C GLY A 26 16.88 8.12 -0.32
N VAL A 27 16.38 7.23 -1.17
CA VAL A 27 15.01 7.24 -1.70
C VAL A 27 14.33 5.91 -1.36
N THR A 28 12.99 5.92 -1.33
CA THR A 28 12.18 4.73 -1.07
C THR A 28 11.01 4.63 -2.02
N LEU A 29 10.49 3.42 -2.23
CA LEU A 29 9.27 3.15 -2.96
C LEU A 29 8.22 2.60 -1.99
N LEU A 30 7.17 3.37 -1.74
CA LEU A 30 6.08 3.00 -0.84
C LEU A 30 4.74 2.96 -1.57
N PRO A 31 3.80 2.09 -1.15
CA PRO A 31 2.44 2.14 -1.66
C PRO A 31 1.75 3.46 -1.27
N GLU A 32 0.81 3.90 -2.10
CA GLU A 32 0.06 5.16 -1.85
C GLU A 32 -0.61 5.18 -0.47
N SER A 33 -1.02 4.01 0.05
CA SER A 33 -1.62 3.87 1.38
C SER A 33 -0.71 4.33 2.53
N ALA A 34 0.61 4.38 2.33
CA ALA A 34 1.57 4.81 3.34
C ALA A 34 1.58 6.34 3.59
N PHE A 35 0.86 7.11 2.78
CA PHE A 35 0.89 8.58 2.82
C PHE A 35 -0.35 9.23 3.45
N TYR A 36 -1.37 8.47 3.89
CA TYR A 36 -2.67 9.01 4.29
C TYR A 36 -2.64 10.00 5.47
N GLU A 37 -1.57 10.06 6.27
CA GLU A 37 -1.53 10.89 7.49
C GLU A 37 -0.19 11.62 7.70
N THR A 38 0.74 11.58 6.75
CA THR A 38 2.09 12.12 6.96
C THR A 38 2.37 13.34 6.08
N VAL A 39 2.60 14.49 6.72
CA VAL A 39 3.26 15.62 6.06
C VAL A 39 4.74 15.27 5.90
N LEU A 40 5.18 15.03 4.67
CA LEU A 40 6.59 14.80 4.36
C LEU A 40 7.38 16.10 4.58
N ARG A 41 8.13 16.17 5.68
CA ARG A 41 9.09 17.25 5.92
C ARG A 41 10.42 16.86 5.28
N PHE A 42 10.98 17.77 4.49
CA PHE A 42 12.28 17.57 3.81
C PHE A 42 12.34 16.39 2.82
N ALA A 43 11.18 15.86 2.45
CA ALA A 43 11.04 14.83 1.43
C ALA A 43 9.88 15.20 0.49
N VAL A 44 9.95 14.74 -0.75
CA VAL A 44 8.92 14.98 -1.76
C VAL A 44 8.44 13.65 -2.34
N LYS A 45 7.14 13.56 -2.64
CA LYS A 45 6.59 12.41 -3.37
C LYS A 45 6.86 12.60 -4.86
N VAL A 46 7.46 11.59 -5.49
CA VAL A 46 7.72 11.57 -6.94
C VAL A 46 6.85 10.49 -7.58
N PRO A 47 5.99 10.82 -8.57
CA PRO A 47 5.17 9.82 -9.26
C PRO A 47 6.03 8.93 -10.18
N ILE A 48 5.68 7.66 -10.28
CA ILE A 48 6.26 6.74 -11.28
C ILE A 48 5.32 6.70 -12.48
N GLU A 49 5.76 7.23 -13.61
CA GLU A 49 4.97 7.26 -14.85
C GLU A 49 4.98 5.89 -15.55
N MET A 50 6.17 5.31 -15.71
CA MET A 50 6.36 4.01 -16.37
C MET A 50 7.48 3.19 -15.71
N PRO A 51 7.26 1.88 -15.45
CA PRO A 51 6.00 1.17 -15.59
C PRO A 51 5.01 1.54 -14.48
N GLN A 52 3.72 1.30 -14.72
CA GLN A 52 2.71 1.40 -13.68
C GLN A 52 2.92 0.29 -12.64
N VAL A 53 3.41 0.65 -11.45
CA VAL A 53 3.66 -0.31 -10.35
C VAL A 53 2.39 -0.46 -9.53
N LYS A 54 1.69 -1.57 -9.70
CA LYS A 54 0.43 -1.87 -9.00
C LYS A 54 0.56 -3.14 -8.16
N ARG A 55 -0.08 -3.13 -6.99
CA ARG A 55 -0.23 -4.30 -6.12
C ARG A 55 -1.71 -4.61 -5.96
N ASN A 56 -2.08 -5.87 -6.18
CA ASN A 56 -3.44 -6.34 -5.91
C ASN A 56 -3.62 -6.57 -4.41
N VAL A 57 -4.75 -6.10 -3.88
CA VAL A 57 -5.22 -6.40 -2.53
C VAL A 57 -6.45 -7.27 -2.67
N GLY A 58 -6.49 -8.40 -1.96
CA GLY A 58 -7.57 -9.36 -2.03
C GLY A 58 -8.05 -9.78 -0.65
N ILE A 59 -9.27 -10.30 -0.61
CA ILE A 59 -9.87 -10.89 0.59
C ILE A 59 -9.89 -12.40 0.39
N ILE A 60 -9.44 -13.13 1.40
CA ILE A 60 -9.45 -14.59 1.40
C ILE A 60 -10.49 -15.04 2.41
N VAL A 61 -11.35 -15.97 2.00
CA VAL A 61 -12.34 -16.64 2.85
C VAL A 61 -12.13 -18.14 2.76
N SER A 62 -12.45 -18.86 3.83
CA SER A 62 -12.34 -20.32 3.83
C SER A 62 -13.43 -20.93 2.94
N ASP A 63 -13.06 -21.94 2.15
CA ASP A 63 -13.96 -22.82 1.41
C ASP A 63 -14.25 -24.14 2.15
N HIS A 64 -13.57 -24.39 3.27
CA HIS A 64 -13.64 -25.63 4.04
C HIS A 64 -14.83 -25.71 5.01
N HIS A 65 -15.49 -24.60 5.29
CA HIS A 65 -16.65 -24.55 6.17
C HIS A 65 -17.59 -23.41 5.79
N GLU A 66 -18.85 -23.53 6.22
CA GLU A 66 -19.81 -22.45 6.02
C GLU A 66 -19.39 -21.22 6.84
N LEU A 67 -19.30 -20.07 6.18
CA LEU A 67 -18.96 -18.81 6.83
C LEU A 67 -20.04 -18.44 7.85
N ALA A 68 -19.61 -17.97 9.02
CA ALA A 68 -20.53 -17.42 10.02
C ALA A 68 -21.38 -16.27 9.41
N PRO A 69 -22.64 -16.08 9.86
CA PRO A 69 -23.50 -15.03 9.31
C PRO A 69 -22.85 -13.63 9.31
N SER A 70 -22.12 -13.29 10.38
CA SER A 70 -21.38 -12.02 10.48
C SER A 70 -20.27 -11.89 9.43
N VAL A 71 -19.56 -12.98 9.12
CA VAL A 71 -18.51 -13.01 8.09
C VAL A 71 -19.12 -12.81 6.71
N LYS A 72 -20.27 -13.42 6.41
CA LYS A 72 -20.99 -13.22 5.15
C LYS A 72 -21.40 -11.76 4.96
N VAL A 73 -21.95 -11.14 6.01
CA VAL A 73 -22.34 -9.72 6.01
C VAL A 73 -21.13 -8.82 5.78
N PHE A 74 -20.04 -9.05 6.50
CA PHE A 74 -18.83 -8.25 6.34
C PHE A 74 -18.19 -8.44 4.96
N TYR A 75 -18.08 -9.67 4.46
CA TYR A 75 -17.55 -9.95 3.13
C TYR A 75 -18.33 -9.22 2.04
N GLN A 76 -19.66 -9.23 2.13
CA GLN A 76 -20.53 -8.49 1.20
C GLN A 76 -20.31 -6.98 1.32
N PHE A 77 -20.28 -6.44 2.54
CA PHE A 77 -19.99 -5.03 2.79
C PHE A 77 -18.67 -4.59 2.16
N VAL A 78 -17.58 -5.34 2.35
CA VAL A 78 -16.27 -4.97 1.81
C VAL A 78 -16.28 -4.98 0.28
N LYS A 79 -16.94 -5.97 -0.35
CA LYS A 79 -17.10 -6.00 -1.81
C LYS A 79 -17.84 -4.77 -2.32
N ASP A 80 -18.96 -4.43 -1.71
CA ASP A 80 -19.79 -3.30 -2.13
C ASP A 80 -19.07 -1.96 -1.91
N PHE A 81 -18.40 -1.82 -0.77
CA PHE A 81 -17.60 -0.63 -0.44
C PHE A 81 -16.51 -0.36 -1.47
N PHE A 82 -15.69 -1.37 -1.81
CA PHE A 82 -14.60 -1.17 -2.77
C PHE A 82 -15.09 -1.09 -4.22
N ALA A 83 -16.18 -1.77 -4.59
CA ALA A 83 -16.80 -1.60 -5.91
C ALA A 83 -17.35 -0.18 -6.11
N GLN A 84 -17.88 0.44 -5.06
CA GLN A 84 -18.29 1.84 -5.10
C GLN A 84 -17.08 2.78 -5.16
N LEU A 85 -16.03 2.53 -4.38
CA LEU A 85 -14.82 3.35 -4.36
C LEU A 85 -14.10 3.37 -5.73
N GLU A 86 -14.06 2.23 -6.44
CA GLU A 86 -13.51 2.15 -7.79
C GLU A 86 -14.25 3.02 -8.81
N ARG A 87 -15.55 3.28 -8.63
CA ARG A 87 -16.33 4.14 -9.55
C ARG A 87 -15.97 5.63 -9.43
N TYR A 88 -15.33 6.04 -8.35
CA TYR A 88 -14.93 7.42 -8.11
C TYR A 88 -13.43 7.68 -8.37
N ARG A 89 -12.69 6.65 -8.78
CA ARG A 89 -11.29 6.73 -9.23
C ARG A 89 -11.20 6.79 -10.74
#